data_AF-A0A930RBQ1-F1
#
_entry.id   AF-A0A930RBQ1-F1
#
_cell.length_a   1.000
_cell.length_b   1.000
_cell.length_c   1.000
_cell.angle_alpha   90.00
_cell.angle_beta   90.00
_cell.angle_gamma   90.00
#
_symmetry.space_group_name_H-M   'P 1'
#
loop_
_entity.id
_entity.type
_entity.pdbx_description
1 polymer ?
#
loop_
_entity_poly.entity_id
_entity_poly.type
_entity_poly.pdbx_seq_one_letter_code
_entity_poly.pdbx_strand_id
1 'polypeptide(L)' 'LKNMESLMSEDGHHIGITNAIERLNLLYPNDYTITFENNDTGGARIYALLPYKALKGDSNEYTTR' A
#
# COMPACT_ATOMS: atom_id res chain seq x y z
N LEU A 1 13.55 -8.94 -9.35
CA LEU A 1 12.21 -8.32 -9.46
C LEU A 1 11.31 -9.29 -10.22
N LYS A 2 10.69 -10.24 -9.53
CA LYS A 2 9.80 -11.24 -10.13
C LYS A 2 8.41 -11.05 -9.51
N ASN A 3 7.39 -11.01 -10.37
CA ASN A 3 5.95 -11.09 -10.04
C ASN A 3 5.20 -9.77 -9.79
N MET A 4 5.40 -8.74 -10.63
CA MET A 4 4.36 -7.74 -10.90
C MET A 4 3.66 -8.03 -12.24
N GLU A 5 3.39 -9.31 -12.53
CA GLU A 5 2.46 -9.62 -13.60
C GLU A 5 1.07 -9.17 -13.11
N SER A 6 0.72 -7.96 -13.52
CA SER A 6 -0.61 -7.36 -13.54
C SER A 6 -1.64 -8.06 -12.65
N LEU A 7 -1.82 -7.54 -11.43
CA LEU A 7 -2.98 -7.88 -10.58
C LEU A 7 -4.31 -7.42 -11.20
N MET A 8 -4.32 -6.83 -12.39
CA MET A 8 -5.54 -6.61 -13.16
C MET A 8 -6.00 -7.94 -13.73
N SER A 9 -6.89 -8.61 -13.00
CA SER A 9 -7.75 -9.62 -13.58
C SER A 9 -8.79 -8.92 -14.47
N GLU A 10 -9.08 -9.49 -15.65
CA GLU A 10 -10.01 -8.95 -16.66
C GLU A 10 -11.45 -8.71 -16.14
N ASP A 11 -11.75 -9.20 -14.92
CA ASP A 11 -13.05 -9.22 -14.26
C ASP A 11 -13.22 -8.16 -13.14
N GLY A 12 -12.26 -7.25 -12.94
CA GLY A 12 -12.38 -6.10 -12.03
C GLY A 12 -12.39 -6.44 -10.54
N HIS A 13 -12.08 -7.67 -10.14
CA HIS A 13 -12.15 -8.12 -8.74
C HIS A 13 -11.10 -7.48 -7.81
N HIS A 14 -9.98 -6.98 -8.35
CA HIS A 14 -8.84 -6.50 -7.54
C HIS A 14 -8.58 -5.00 -7.63
N ILE A 15 -9.54 -4.19 -8.10
CA ILE A 15 -9.37 -2.74 -8.27
C ILE A 15 -8.85 -2.07 -7.00
N GLY A 16 -9.35 -2.47 -5.82
CA GLY A 16 -8.92 -1.91 -4.54
C GLY A 16 -7.44 -2.15 -4.22
N ILE A 17 -6.94 -3.37 -4.48
CA ILE A 17 -5.54 -3.73 -4.23
C ILE A 17 -4.63 -3.05 -5.26
N THR A 18 -5.01 -3.05 -6.53
CA THR A 18 -4.28 -2.35 -7.60
C THR A 18 -4.13 -0.87 -7.27
N ASN A 19 -5.24 -0.22 -6.91
CA ASN A 19 -5.29 1.17 -6.48
C ASN A 19 -4.38 1.48 -5.28
N ALA A 20 -4.28 0.55 -4.33
CA ALA A 20 -3.39 0.71 -3.17
C ALA A 20 -1.92 0.61 -3.60
N ILE A 21 -1.56 -0.36 -4.44
CA ILE A 21 -0.20 -0.54 -4.95
C ILE A 21 0.24 0.64 -5.81
N GLU A 22 -0.63 1.15 -6.69
CA GLU A 22 -0.34 2.35 -7.48
C GLU A 22 -0.09 3.58 -6.60
N ARG A 23 -0.88 3.76 -5.53
CA ARG A 23 -0.65 4.83 -4.55
C ARG A 23 0.69 4.66 -3.83
N LEU A 24 1.07 3.44 -3.47
CA LEU A 24 2.37 3.17 -2.87
C LEU A 24 3.52 3.50 -3.82
N ASN A 25 3.40 3.15 -5.12
CA ASN A 25 4.38 3.50 -6.14
C ASN A 25 4.55 5.03 -6.29
N LEU A 26 3.47 5.80 -6.18
CA LEU A 26 3.51 7.26 -6.27
C LEU A 26 4.12 7.91 -5.02
N LEU A 27 3.77 7.41 -3.83
CA LEU A 27 4.17 8.01 -2.55
C LEU A 27 5.57 7.59 -2.11
N TYR A 28 5.96 6.35 -2.42
CA TYR A 28 7.18 5.70 -1.94
C TYR A 28 7.89 4.99 -3.11
N PRO A 29 8.33 5.72 -4.15
CA PRO A 29 8.87 5.10 -5.36
C PRO A 29 10.08 4.21 -5.05
N ASN A 30 9.91 2.90 -5.25
CA ASN A 30 10.88 1.84 -4.94
C ASN A 30 11.30 1.75 -3.45
N ASP A 31 10.55 2.36 -2.56
CA ASP A 31 10.85 2.42 -1.12
C ASP A 31 9.66 1.93 -0.29
N TYR A 32 9.15 0.75 -0.63
CA TYR A 32 8.20 0.03 0.20
C TYR A 32 8.30 -1.47 -0.07
N THR A 33 7.77 -2.27 0.83
CA THR A 33 7.56 -3.71 0.60
C THR A 33 6.11 -4.05 0.89
N ILE A 34 5.49 -4.84 0.03
CA ILE A 34 4.16 -5.40 0.26
C ILE A 34 4.16 -6.89 -0.08
N THR A 35 3.57 -7.72 0.76
CA THR A 35 3.36 -9.14 0.51
C THR A 35 1.94 -9.55 0.87
N PHE A 36 1.44 -10.56 0.15
CA PHE A 36 0.11 -11.14 0.33
C PHE A 36 0.28 -12.61 0.65
N GLU A 37 -0.36 -13.07 1.72
CA GLU A 37 -0.34 -14.46 2.12
C GLU A 37 -1.70 -14.89 2.67
N ASN A 38 -1.93 -16.19 2.71
CA ASN A 38 -3.03 -16.75 3.48
C ASN A 38 -2.51 -17.11 4.87
N ASN A 39 -3.30 -16.84 5.91
CA ASN A 39 -2.96 -17.24 7.26
C ASN A 39 -3.20 -18.75 7.45
N ASP A 40 -2.38 -19.41 8.27
CA ASP A 40 -2.46 -20.86 8.53
C ASP A 40 -3.81 -21.28 9.13
N THR A 41 -4.49 -20.37 9.84
CA THR A 41 -5.82 -20.60 10.43
C THR A 41 -6.97 -20.21 9.49
N GLY A 42 -6.66 -19.87 8.22
CA GLY A 42 -7.60 -19.30 7.27
C GLY A 42 -7.64 -17.78 7.28
N GLY A 43 -8.14 -17.21 6.18
CA GLY A 43 -8.18 -15.76 5.93
C GLY A 43 -6.95 -15.24 5.19
N ALA A 44 -7.04 -13.97 4.77
CA ALA A 44 -5.96 -13.27 4.08
C ALA A 44 -5.15 -12.41 5.07
N ARG A 45 -3.83 -12.38 4.89
CA ARG A 45 -2.92 -11.49 5.60
C ARG A 45 -2.12 -10.68 4.58
N ILE A 46 -1.95 -9.39 4.88
CA ILE A 46 -1.17 -8.46 4.07
C ILE A 46 -0.11 -7.86 4.98
N TYR A 47 1.15 -7.93 4.57
CA TYR A 47 2.24 -7.20 5.22
C TYR A 47 2.65 -6.02 4.34
N ALA A 48 2.72 -4.84 4.95
CA ALA A 48 3.20 -3.63 4.29
C ALA A 48 4.25 -2.95 5.18
N LEU A 49 5.44 -2.73 4.62
CA LEU A 49 6.53 -1.98 5.25
C LEU A 49 6.73 -0.67 4.48
N LEU A 50 6.59 0.44 5.20
CA LEU A 50 6.68 1.80 4.65
C LEU A 50 7.77 2.59 5.38
N PRO A 51 8.46 3.50 4.66
CA PRO A 51 9.45 4.38 5.25
C PRO A 51 8.74 5.42 6.12
N TYR A 52 9.24 5.59 7.33
CA TYR A 52 8.74 6.59 8.24
C TYR A 52 9.29 7.97 7.86
N LYS A 53 8.39 8.92 7.58
CA LYS A 53 8.73 10.33 7.46
C LYS A 53 8.14 11.06 8.65
N ALA A 54 8.99 11.56 9.54
CA ALA A 54 8.55 12.43 10.62
C ALA A 54 7.81 13.63 9.99
N LEU A 55 6.60 13.89 10.47
CA LEU A 55 5.93 15.13 10.15
C LEU A 55 6.85 16.24 10.66
N LYS A 56 7.43 17.02 9.75
CA LYS A 56 7.95 18.32 10.15
C LYS A 56 6.72 19.01 10.71
N GLY A 57 6.74 19.37 11.98
CA GLY A 57 5.68 20.16 12.58
C GLY A 57 5.59 21.45 11.78
N ASP A 58 4.69 21.49 10.81
CA ASP A 58 4.21 22.75 10.28
C ASP A 58 3.54 23.39 11.48
N SER A 59 4.06 24.54 11.92
CA SER A 59 3.46 25.40 12.92
C SER A 59 2.10 25.97 12.48
N ASN A 60 1.44 25.34 11.51
CA ASN A 60 0.09 25.64 11.11
C ASN A 60 -0.83 24.85 12.05
N GLU A 61 -1.19 25.48 13.16
CA GLU A 61 -2.38 25.14 13.92
C GLU A 61 -3.53 24.85 12.95
N TYR A 62 -3.87 23.58 12.78
CA TYR A 62 -5.16 23.24 12.21
C TYR A 62 -6.21 23.60 13.26
N THR A 63 -6.73 24.83 13.17
CA THR A 63 -7.87 25.26 13.98
C THR A 63 -9.05 24.39 13.59
N THR A 64 -9.48 23.52 14.51
CA THR A 64 -10.73 22.79 14.37
C THR A 64 -11.86 23.82 14.43
N ARG A 65 -12.62 23.96 13.35
CA ARG A 65 -13.94 24.61 13.37
C ARG A 65 -15.01 23.54 13.23
#